data_AF-A0A9N8V4A4-F1
#
_entry.id   AF-A0A9N8V4A4-F1
#
_cell.length_a   1.000
_cell.length_b   1.000
_cell.length_c   1.000
_cell.angle_alpha   90.00
_cell.angle_beta   90.00
_cell.angle_gamma   90.00
#
_symmetry.space_group_name_H-M   'P 1'
#
loop_
_entity.id
_entity.type
_entity.pdbx_description
1 polymer ?
#
loop_
_entity_poly.entity_id
_entity_poly.type
_entity_poly.pdbx_seq_one_letter_code
_entity_poly.pdbx_strand_id
1 'polypeptide(L)'
;MNETIKQQIIKEINKKEAVRKEKKGAEKLKNFSWPSFFAGEEYNQELDQNSEIKDRINLIDCEKISNENKEFLEKKIKEIYDSSQNKQLIQEENFPIIWFKNIDQIKKDSALEKALLPVFDPAQNSSLSKGVNLTQFLLIATSKGKEVGKIPNPLMSRLDCINVDTAQPKQFF
;
A
#
# COMPACT_ATOMS: atom_id res chain seq x y z
N MET A 1 18.61 -1.66 -20.37
CA MET A 1 17.24 -1.26 -20.73
C MET A 1 16.58 -0.76 -19.45
N ASN A 2 16.16 0.51 -19.40
CA ASN A 2 15.39 1.01 -18.27
C ASN A 2 13.97 0.43 -18.37
N GLU A 3 13.57 -0.35 -17.37
CA GLU A 3 12.20 -0.86 -17.22
C GLU A 3 11.25 0.33 -17.01
N THR A 4 10.10 0.36 -17.70
CA THR A 4 9.16 1.48 -17.56
C THR A 4 8.47 1.44 -16.18
N ILE A 5 8.01 2.59 -15.69
CA ILE A 5 7.30 2.69 -14.39
C ILE A 5 6.12 1.71 -14.33
N LYS A 6 5.34 1.64 -15.43
CA LYS A 6 4.27 0.65 -15.59
C LYS A 6 4.75 -0.78 -15.35
N GLN A 7 5.82 -1.18 -16.04
CA GLN A 7 6.38 -2.53 -15.93
C GLN A 7 6.85 -2.84 -14.51
N GLN A 8 7.46 -1.87 -13.82
CA GLN A 8 7.88 -2.03 -12.43
C GLN A 8 6.70 -2.31 -11.49
N ILE A 9 5.62 -1.52 -11.60
CA ILE A 9 4.40 -1.71 -10.79
C ILE A 9 3.80 -3.10 -11.05
N ILE A 10 3.59 -3.45 -12.33
CA ILE A 10 2.97 -4.73 -12.72
C ILE A 10 3.84 -5.91 -12.29
N LYS A 11 5.15 -5.82 -12.43
CA LYS A 11 6.09 -6.85 -12.00
C LYS A 11 6.01 -7.09 -10.49
N GLU A 12 5.93 -6.04 -9.69
CA GLU A 12 5.81 -6.19 -8.23
C GLU A 12 4.45 -6.78 -7.83
N ILE A 13 3.36 -6.37 -8.49
CA ILE A 13 2.03 -6.98 -8.32
C ILE A 13 2.10 -8.48 -8.63
N ASN A 14 2.59 -8.84 -9.82
CA ASN A 14 2.68 -10.23 -10.27
C ASN A 14 3.57 -11.09 -9.36
N LYS A 15 4.70 -10.52 -8.89
CA LYS A 15 5.57 -11.18 -7.91
C LYS A 15 4.81 -11.52 -6.63
N LYS A 16 4.02 -10.59 -6.09
CA LYS A 16 3.23 -10.86 -4.87
C LYS A 16 2.12 -11.86 -5.12
N GLU A 17 1.38 -11.73 -6.22
CA GLU A 17 0.37 -12.72 -6.58
C GLU A 17 0.94 -14.13 -6.72
N ALA A 18 2.11 -14.27 -7.34
CA ALA A 18 2.81 -15.54 -7.45
C ALA A 18 3.13 -16.11 -6.06
N VAL A 19 3.65 -15.29 -5.14
CA VAL A 19 3.91 -15.71 -3.74
C VAL A 19 2.64 -16.24 -3.07
N ARG A 20 1.49 -15.61 -3.31
CA ARG A 20 0.19 -16.00 -2.75
C ARG A 20 -0.36 -17.29 -3.35
N LYS A 21 -0.30 -17.41 -4.68
CA LYS A 21 -0.74 -18.59 -5.44
C LYS A 21 0.14 -19.82 -5.13
N GLU A 22 1.43 -19.61 -4.88
CA GLU A 22 2.38 -20.71 -4.67
C GLU A 22 2.30 -21.37 -3.29
N LYS A 23 1.84 -20.73 -2.20
CA LYS A 23 1.96 -21.35 -0.85
C LYS A 23 0.90 -21.00 0.21
N LYS A 24 0.66 -22.06 1.02
CA LYS A 24 -0.22 -22.20 2.20
C LYS A 24 0.46 -21.88 3.56
N GLY A 25 1.61 -21.18 3.59
CA GLY A 25 2.42 -20.97 4.81
C GLY A 25 2.50 -19.50 5.29
N ALA A 26 2.45 -19.27 6.61
CA ALA A 26 2.33 -17.94 7.23
C ALA A 26 3.44 -16.93 6.83
N GLU A 27 4.70 -17.36 6.76
CA GLU A 27 5.83 -16.48 6.42
C GLU A 27 5.76 -15.93 4.98
N LYS A 28 5.20 -16.70 4.04
CA LYS A 28 5.01 -16.19 2.67
C LYS A 28 3.80 -15.26 2.55
N LEU A 29 2.79 -15.43 3.40
CA LEU A 29 1.67 -14.48 3.47
C LEU A 29 2.12 -13.12 3.98
N LYS A 30 3.13 -13.09 4.85
CA LYS A 30 3.78 -11.86 5.31
C LYS A 30 4.34 -11.04 4.15
N ASN A 31 4.99 -11.67 3.17
CA ASN A 31 5.55 -10.97 2.00
C ASN A 31 4.47 -10.45 1.04
N PHE A 32 3.31 -11.10 1.01
CA PHE A 32 2.17 -10.66 0.20
C PHE A 32 1.47 -9.44 0.81
N SER A 33 1.23 -9.47 2.12
CA SER A 33 0.50 -8.42 2.83
C SER A 33 1.35 -7.24 3.30
N TRP A 34 2.68 -7.31 3.14
CA TRP A 34 3.56 -6.17 3.38
C TRP A 34 3.31 -5.09 2.30
N PRO A 35 3.20 -3.80 2.61
CA PRO A 35 3.02 -2.76 1.59
C PRO A 35 4.25 -2.59 0.68
N SER A 36 4.06 -2.64 -0.64
CA SER A 36 5.10 -2.18 -1.60
C SER A 36 5.10 -0.67 -1.65
N PHE A 37 6.28 -0.05 -1.55
CA PHE A 37 6.42 1.39 -1.58
C PHE A 37 7.18 1.88 -2.81
N PHE A 38 6.57 2.84 -3.51
CA PHE A 38 7.14 3.52 -4.67
C PHE A 38 7.24 5.03 -4.41
N ALA A 39 8.45 5.58 -4.57
CA ALA A 39 8.72 6.98 -4.29
C ALA A 39 8.67 7.84 -5.57
N GLY A 40 7.79 8.82 -5.64
CA GLY A 40 7.69 9.79 -6.73
C GLY A 40 6.30 9.89 -7.36
N GLU A 41 5.91 11.10 -7.75
CA GLU A 41 4.61 11.41 -8.37
C GLU A 41 4.38 10.63 -9.67
N GLU A 42 5.44 10.21 -10.37
CA GLU A 42 5.32 9.40 -11.58
C GLU A 42 4.61 8.05 -11.31
N TYR A 43 4.75 7.48 -10.11
CA TYR A 43 4.04 6.27 -9.71
C TYR A 43 2.57 6.54 -9.39
N ASN A 44 2.25 7.73 -8.87
CA ASN A 44 0.85 8.14 -8.68
C ASN A 44 0.12 8.27 -10.02
N GLN A 45 0.77 8.90 -11.00
CA GLN A 45 0.21 9.10 -12.33
C GLN A 45 -0.01 7.77 -13.04
N GLU A 46 0.97 6.86 -12.97
CA GLU A 46 0.85 5.55 -13.60
C GLU A 46 -0.26 4.71 -12.94
N LEU A 47 -0.36 4.65 -11.60
CA LEU A 47 -1.43 3.91 -10.92
C LEU A 47 -2.83 4.44 -11.26
N ASP A 48 -2.99 5.75 -11.45
CA ASP A 48 -4.27 6.37 -11.80
C ASP A 48 -4.70 6.07 -13.25
N GLN A 49 -3.73 5.93 -14.16
CA GLN A 49 -3.94 5.73 -15.59
C GLN A 49 -3.92 4.25 -16.01
N ASN A 50 -3.43 3.34 -15.16
CA ASN A 50 -3.22 1.95 -15.53
C ASN A 50 -4.54 1.16 -15.62
N SER A 51 -5.04 1.02 -16.85
CA SER A 51 -6.27 0.29 -17.16
C SER A 51 -6.23 -1.20 -16.82
N GLU A 52 -5.06 -1.82 -16.69
CA GLU A 52 -4.91 -3.25 -16.42
C GLU A 52 -5.33 -3.63 -14.99
N ILE A 53 -5.16 -2.70 -14.05
CA ILE A 53 -5.39 -2.93 -12.62
C ILE A 53 -6.44 -1.98 -12.04
N LYS A 54 -6.99 -1.06 -12.84
CA LYS A 54 -7.91 -0.01 -12.40
C LYS A 54 -9.11 -0.56 -11.64
N ASP A 55 -9.70 -1.65 -12.12
CA ASP A 55 -10.89 -2.26 -11.51
C ASP A 55 -10.58 -3.03 -10.21
N ARG A 56 -9.30 -3.12 -9.82
CA ARG A 56 -8.85 -3.76 -8.57
C ARG A 56 -8.44 -2.73 -7.52
N ILE A 57 -8.25 -1.46 -7.92
CA ILE A 57 -7.69 -0.42 -7.06
C ILE A 57 -8.77 0.16 -6.14
N ASN A 58 -8.43 0.19 -4.86
CA ASN A 58 -9.17 0.87 -3.81
C ASN A 58 -8.28 2.01 -3.27
N LEU A 59 -8.58 3.24 -3.65
CA LEU A 59 -7.75 4.42 -3.30
C LEU A 59 -8.04 4.93 -1.88
N ILE A 60 -6.97 5.15 -1.12
CA ILE A 60 -6.94 5.94 0.11
C ILE A 60 -5.92 7.08 -0.09
N ASP A 61 -6.43 8.29 -0.30
CA ASP A 61 -5.62 9.49 -0.54
C ASP A 61 -5.21 10.16 0.79
N CYS A 62 -3.97 9.90 1.22
CA CYS A 62 -3.44 10.33 2.52
C CYS A 62 -3.30 11.86 2.65
N GLU A 63 -3.14 12.57 1.53
CA GLU A 63 -3.07 14.04 1.50
C GLU A 63 -4.42 14.65 1.91
N LYS A 64 -5.53 14.08 1.42
CA LYS A 64 -6.90 14.56 1.67
C LYS A 64 -7.42 14.23 3.08
N ILE A 65 -6.95 13.14 3.67
CA ILE A 65 -7.40 12.65 4.99
C ILE A 65 -6.50 13.13 6.14
N SER A 66 -5.50 13.96 5.88
CA SER A 66 -4.46 14.36 6.85
C SER A 66 -5.00 15.11 8.10
N ASN A 67 -6.27 15.53 8.09
CA ASN A 67 -6.99 16.12 9.23
C ASN A 67 -8.07 15.21 9.83
N GLU A 68 -8.27 14.00 9.29
CA GLU A 68 -9.29 13.06 9.74
C GLU A 68 -8.77 12.13 10.85
N ASN A 69 -9.68 11.62 11.67
CA ASN A 69 -9.35 10.79 12.82
C ASN A 69 -9.19 9.30 12.42
N LYS A 70 -8.71 8.48 13.37
CA LYS A 70 -8.57 7.02 13.24
C LYS A 70 -9.84 6.32 12.75
N GLU A 71 -11.02 6.82 13.13
CA GLU A 71 -12.31 6.21 12.80
C GLU A 71 -12.61 6.28 11.30
N PHE A 72 -12.17 7.36 10.62
CA PHE A 72 -12.34 7.47 9.17
C PHE A 72 -11.57 6.36 8.44
N LEU A 73 -10.29 6.17 8.77
CA LEU A 73 -9.46 5.14 8.15
C LEU A 73 -10.05 3.74 8.39
N GLU A 74 -10.44 3.44 9.63
CA GLU A 74 -11.06 2.16 9.98
C GLU A 74 -12.36 1.93 9.21
N LYS A 75 -13.21 2.96 9.11
CA LYS A 75 -14.45 2.90 8.33
C LYS A 75 -14.13 2.65 6.85
N LYS A 76 -13.15 3.35 6.28
CA LYS A 76 -12.81 3.22 4.86
C LYS A 76 -12.23 1.85 4.53
N ILE A 77 -11.33 1.35 5.37
CA ILE A 77 -10.78 0.00 5.25
C ILE A 77 -11.90 -1.04 5.36
N LYS A 78 -12.86 -0.84 6.27
CA LYS A 78 -14.01 -1.74 6.39
C LYS A 78 -14.92 -1.69 5.16
N GLU A 79 -15.22 -0.51 4.62
CA GLU A 79 -15.98 -0.37 3.36
C GLU A 79 -15.31 -1.12 2.20
N ILE A 80 -13.99 -0.98 2.07
CA ILE A 80 -13.19 -1.69 1.07
C ILE A 80 -13.28 -3.20 1.29
N TYR A 81 -13.11 -3.66 2.52
CA TYR A 81 -13.20 -5.08 2.87
C TYR A 81 -14.59 -5.68 2.59
N ASP A 82 -15.65 -4.93 2.90
CA ASP A 82 -17.02 -5.40 2.77
C ASP A 82 -17.57 -5.33 1.34
N SER A 83 -16.89 -4.63 0.44
CA SER A 83 -17.24 -4.51 -0.99
C SER A 83 -17.46 -5.87 -1.66
N SER A 84 -18.61 -6.03 -2.31
CA SER A 84 -18.96 -7.24 -3.07
C SER A 84 -17.97 -7.50 -4.21
N GLN A 85 -17.53 -6.46 -4.90
CA GLN A 85 -16.52 -6.55 -5.95
C GLN A 85 -15.19 -7.10 -5.41
N ASN A 86 -14.71 -6.58 -4.29
CA ASN A 86 -13.45 -7.06 -3.70
C ASN A 86 -13.58 -8.51 -3.21
N LYS A 87 -14.73 -8.90 -2.66
CA LYS A 87 -15.01 -10.30 -2.28
C LYS A 87 -15.00 -11.23 -3.50
N GLN A 88 -15.59 -10.79 -4.62
CA GLN A 88 -15.55 -11.55 -5.88
C GLN A 88 -14.13 -11.67 -6.43
N LEU A 89 -13.37 -10.57 -6.47
CA LEU A 89 -11.97 -10.55 -6.89
C LEU A 89 -11.10 -11.53 -6.07
N ILE A 90 -11.32 -11.61 -4.76
CA ILE A 90 -10.64 -12.56 -3.88
C ILE A 90 -11.01 -14.02 -4.23
N GLN A 91 -12.28 -14.29 -4.54
CA GLN A 91 -12.74 -15.63 -4.94
C GLN A 91 -12.15 -16.07 -6.29
N GLU A 92 -11.97 -15.13 -7.21
CA GLU A 92 -11.36 -15.35 -8.53
C GLU A 92 -9.82 -15.36 -8.49
N GLU A 93 -9.21 -15.27 -7.30
CA GLU A 93 -7.76 -15.14 -7.10
C GLU A 93 -7.12 -13.95 -7.85
N ASN A 94 -7.92 -12.90 -8.11
CA ASN A 94 -7.54 -11.65 -8.75
C ASN A 94 -7.43 -10.54 -7.69
N PHE A 95 -6.47 -10.69 -6.78
CA PHE A 95 -6.45 -10.02 -5.48
C PHE A 95 -6.66 -8.48 -5.55
N PRO A 96 -7.60 -7.91 -4.79
CA PRO A 96 -7.82 -6.46 -4.77
C PRO A 96 -6.60 -5.71 -4.20
N ILE A 97 -6.42 -4.48 -4.67
CA ILE A 97 -5.29 -3.60 -4.31
C ILE A 97 -5.83 -2.47 -3.46
N ILE A 98 -5.21 -2.21 -2.31
CA ILE A 98 -5.41 -0.97 -1.55
C ILE A 98 -4.20 -0.07 -1.83
N TRP A 99 -4.48 1.07 -2.45
CA TRP A 99 -3.49 2.07 -2.78
C TRP A 99 -3.54 3.23 -1.78
N PHE A 100 -2.51 3.33 -0.94
CA PHE A 100 -2.27 4.44 -0.03
C PHE A 100 -1.46 5.51 -0.77
N LYS A 101 -2.17 6.49 -1.35
CA LYS A 101 -1.56 7.57 -2.12
C LYS A 101 -1.02 8.65 -1.19
N ASN A 102 0.15 9.19 -1.51
CA ASN A 102 0.77 10.35 -0.84
C ASN A 102 1.03 10.15 0.66
N ILE A 103 1.59 9.01 1.04
CA ILE A 103 1.88 8.70 2.46
C ILE A 103 2.91 9.65 3.10
N ASP A 104 3.69 10.37 2.30
CA ASP A 104 4.61 11.41 2.73
C ASP A 104 3.90 12.68 3.26
N GLN A 105 2.59 12.78 3.07
CA GLN A 105 1.76 13.88 3.59
C GLN A 105 1.21 13.60 5.00
N ILE A 106 1.45 12.40 5.54
CA ILE A 106 1.02 12.03 6.89
C ILE A 106 1.90 12.74 7.91
N LYS A 107 1.27 13.55 8.78
CA LYS A 107 1.97 14.22 9.87
C LYS A 107 2.48 13.22 10.90
N LYS A 108 3.72 13.41 11.34
CA LYS A 108 4.31 12.65 12.44
C LYS A 108 3.48 12.80 13.72
N ASP A 109 3.36 11.70 14.48
CA ASP A 109 2.61 11.52 15.72
C ASP A 109 1.09 11.76 15.61
N SER A 110 0.57 11.87 14.37
CA SER A 110 -0.85 12.06 14.10
C SER A 110 -1.67 10.80 14.43
N ALA A 111 -2.97 11.00 14.64
CA ALA A 111 -3.92 9.89 14.80
C ALA A 111 -3.93 8.97 13.57
N LEU A 112 -3.77 9.54 12.38
CA LEU A 112 -3.71 8.80 11.13
C LEU A 112 -2.45 7.94 11.02
N GLU A 113 -1.27 8.47 11.38
CA GLU A 113 -0.04 7.67 11.43
C GLU A 113 -0.23 6.44 12.31
N LYS A 114 -0.70 6.66 13.55
CA LYS A 114 -0.94 5.59 14.54
C LYS A 114 -1.97 4.56 14.05
N ALA A 115 -2.98 5.00 13.30
CA ALA A 115 -3.99 4.12 12.74
C ALA A 115 -3.47 3.28 11.56
N LEU A 116 -2.50 3.78 10.80
CA LEU A 116 -1.87 3.06 9.69
C LEU A 116 -0.84 2.02 10.13
N LEU A 117 -0.21 2.18 11.30
CA LEU A 117 0.76 1.21 11.81
C LEU A 117 0.25 -0.25 11.84
N PRO A 118 -0.93 -0.57 12.40
CA PRO A 118 -1.45 -1.94 12.37
C PRO A 118 -1.87 -2.39 10.97
N VAL A 119 -2.21 -1.47 10.06
CA VAL A 119 -2.58 -1.77 8.66
C VAL A 119 -1.34 -2.21 7.87
N PHE A 120 -0.22 -1.52 8.08
CA PHE A 120 1.04 -1.79 7.39
C PHE A 120 1.87 -2.89 8.06
N ASP A 121 1.43 -3.41 9.20
CA ASP A 121 2.09 -4.51 9.89
C ASP A 121 1.42 -5.85 9.53
N PRO A 122 2.07 -6.74 8.77
CA PRO A 122 1.54 -8.05 8.43
C PRO A 122 1.14 -8.93 9.63
N ALA A 123 1.74 -8.70 10.80
CA ALA A 123 1.39 -9.44 12.01
C ALA A 123 0.05 -8.97 12.61
N GLN A 124 -0.40 -7.76 12.27
CA GLN A 124 -1.62 -7.16 12.80
C GLN A 124 -2.73 -7.05 11.74
N ASN A 125 -2.37 -6.94 10.46
CA ASN A 125 -3.32 -6.69 9.38
C ASN A 125 -4.22 -7.89 9.04
N SER A 126 -3.97 -9.07 9.62
CA SER A 126 -4.86 -10.24 9.54
C SER A 126 -6.08 -10.16 10.45
N SER A 127 -6.05 -9.28 11.46
CA SER A 127 -7.09 -9.17 12.48
C SER A 127 -7.22 -7.72 12.96
N LEU A 128 -7.46 -6.81 12.02
CA LEU A 128 -7.78 -5.43 12.37
C LEU A 128 -9.11 -5.38 13.13
N SER A 129 -9.34 -4.30 13.87
CA SER A 129 -10.55 -4.09 14.66
C SER A 129 -11.81 -4.41 13.85
N LYS A 130 -12.70 -5.24 14.42
CA LYS A 130 -13.96 -5.70 13.80
C LYS A 130 -13.81 -6.76 12.70
N GLY A 131 -12.78 -7.59 12.74
CA GLY A 131 -12.68 -8.82 11.93
C GLY A 131 -12.28 -8.59 10.48
N VAL A 132 -11.63 -7.46 10.19
CA VAL A 132 -11.09 -7.16 8.85
C VAL A 132 -9.74 -7.87 8.70
N ASN A 133 -9.63 -8.65 7.62
CA ASN A 133 -8.42 -9.39 7.27
C ASN A 133 -7.86 -8.88 5.94
N LEU A 134 -6.80 -8.08 6.00
CA LEU A 134 -6.14 -7.50 4.83
C LEU A 134 -5.09 -8.42 4.20
N THR A 135 -4.86 -9.64 4.72
CA THR A 135 -3.93 -10.60 4.10
C THR A 135 -4.40 -11.13 2.74
N GLN A 136 -5.62 -10.78 2.33
CA GLN A 136 -6.18 -11.08 1.00
C GLN A 136 -6.03 -9.90 0.01
N PHE A 137 -5.47 -8.77 0.46
CA PHE A 137 -5.28 -7.56 -0.33
C PHE A 137 -3.80 -7.34 -0.61
N LEU A 138 -3.51 -6.83 -1.80
CA LEU A 138 -2.22 -6.23 -2.11
C LEU A 138 -2.21 -4.81 -1.56
N LEU A 139 -1.18 -4.47 -0.78
CA LEU A 139 -1.01 -3.12 -0.26
C LEU A 139 0.07 -2.41 -1.07
N ILE A 140 -0.26 -1.23 -1.61
CA ILE A 140 0.67 -0.37 -2.33
C ILE A 140 0.63 1.01 -1.68
N ALA A 141 1.81 1.57 -1.40
CA ALA A 141 1.98 2.93 -0.92
C ALA A 141 2.80 3.74 -1.92
N THR A 142 2.45 5.01 -2.09
CA THR A 142 3.19 5.95 -2.93
C THR A 142 3.41 7.28 -2.25
N SER A 143 4.45 8.00 -2.66
CA SER A 143 4.72 9.37 -2.22
C SER A 143 4.76 10.35 -3.39
N LYS A 144 4.38 11.60 -3.13
CA LYS A 144 4.44 12.70 -4.11
C LYS A 144 5.89 13.04 -4.47
N GLY A 145 6.75 13.08 -3.45
CA GLY A 145 8.19 13.29 -3.62
C GLY A 145 8.98 12.00 -3.69
N LYS A 146 10.20 12.08 -4.26
CA LYS A 146 11.21 11.01 -4.16
C LYS A 146 11.89 10.97 -2.79
N GLU A 147 11.74 12.03 -1.99
CA GLU A 147 12.31 12.14 -0.65
C GLU A 147 11.56 11.27 0.36
N VAL A 148 12.09 10.07 0.62
CA VAL A 148 11.53 9.14 1.60
C VAL A 148 11.63 9.63 3.05
N GLY A 149 12.52 10.58 3.33
CA GLY A 149 12.76 11.15 4.66
C GLY A 149 11.61 12.00 5.23
N LYS A 150 10.55 12.24 4.45
CA LYS A 150 9.32 12.90 4.92
C LYS A 150 8.31 11.92 5.53
N ILE A 151 8.44 10.63 5.22
CA ILE A 151 7.58 9.59 5.80
C ILE A 151 8.03 9.34 7.25
N PRO A 152 7.10 9.34 8.22
CA PRO A 152 7.43 9.00 9.60
C PRO A 152 8.12 7.64 9.71
N ASN A 153 9.23 7.57 10.46
CA ASN A 153 10.03 6.34 10.63
C ASN A 153 9.20 5.09 11.01
N PRO A 154 8.19 5.18 11.91
CA PRO A 154 7.35 4.03 12.22
C PRO A 154 6.62 3.46 11.00
N LEU A 155 6.15 4.32 10.07
CA LEU A 155 5.56 3.87 8.81
C LEU A 155 6.61 3.35 7.85
N MET A 156 7.71 4.09 7.66
CA MET A 156 8.78 3.72 6.73
C MET A 156 9.36 2.33 7.02
N SER A 157 9.52 1.98 8.31
CA SER A 157 10.00 0.64 8.73
C SER A 157 9.06 -0.53 8.37
N ARG A 158 7.84 -0.24 7.94
CA ARG A 158 6.80 -1.19 7.54
C ARG A 158 6.52 -1.16 6.03
N LEU A 159 7.43 -0.59 5.24
CA LEU A 159 7.31 -0.50 3.79
C LEU A 159 8.40 -1.33 3.12
N ASP A 160 8.03 -2.12 2.12
CA ASP A 160 8.98 -2.81 1.25
C ASP A 160 9.34 -1.86 0.12
N CYS A 161 10.51 -1.23 0.22
CA CYS A 161 10.89 -0.13 -0.65
C CYS A 161 11.44 -0.65 -1.97
N ILE A 162 10.72 -0.42 -3.07
CA ILE A 162 11.02 -1.07 -4.35
C ILE A 162 12.02 -0.26 -5.20
N ASN A 163 12.07 1.07 -5.05
CA ASN A 163 12.93 1.90 -5.90
C ASN A 163 13.43 3.19 -5.23
N VAL A 164 14.15 3.05 -4.11
CA VAL A 164 14.74 4.20 -3.38
C VAL A 164 16.01 4.72 -4.05
N ASP A 165 16.60 4.01 -5.01
CA ASP A 165 17.86 4.40 -5.65
C ASP A 165 17.75 5.68 -6.51
N THR A 166 16.53 6.15 -6.79
CA THR A 166 16.29 7.47 -7.42
C THR A 166 15.97 8.59 -6.42
N ALA A 167 15.88 8.27 -5.12
CA ALA A 167 15.75 9.26 -4.06
C ALA A 167 17.12 9.91 -3.86
N GLN A 168 17.22 11.21 -4.18
CA GLN A 168 18.48 11.92 -3.96
C GLN A 168 18.83 11.86 -2.45
N PRO A 169 20.06 11.45 -2.09
CA PRO A 169 20.51 11.52 -0.71
C PRO A 169 20.44 12.97 -0.24
N LYS A 170 19.98 13.20 0.99
CA LYS A 170 20.04 14.53 1.63
C LYS A 170 21.46 15.05 1.53
N GLN A 171 21.67 16.15 0.81
CA GLN A 171 22.90 16.92 0.91
C GLN A 171 22.89 17.61 2.28
N PHE A 172 23.77 17.17 3.18
CA PHE A 172 24.07 17.91 4.38
C PHE A 172 25.05 19.03 3.97
N PHE A 173 24.61 20.28 4.05
CA PHE A 173 25.46 21.47 3.93
C PHE A 173 26.11 21.78 5.29
#